data_AF-A0A3R8UDK6-F1
#
_entry.id   AF-A0A3R8UDK6-F1
#
_cell.length_a   1.000
_cell.length_b   1.000
_cell.length_c   1.000
_cell.angle_alpha   90.00
_cell.angle_beta   90.00
_cell.angle_gamma   90.00
#
_symmetry.space_group_name_H-M   'P 1'
#
loop_
_entity.id
_entity.type
_entity.pdbx_description
1 polymer ?
#
loop_
_entity_poly.entity_id
_entity_poly.type
_entity_poly.pdbx_seq_one_letter_code
_entity_poly.pdbx_strand_id
1 'polypeptide(L)'
;MVPLLKKDIQFVPREEEGLVVLCRELPNGSKAEIRIHPIQAFIMVLFDGQNDKSKVAQVIAEVMSIEPQAAVDIVETLLNRFSLFFTDTPLSDTSLLSHNPEDFLFEGDDTLIVNRREDAPGAIVWVVTEDCNRKCKYCYKDAKFVADGFARDIAFPFERVTQVIDEAAMIGVNRLIFTGGEPLLRQDLPEVIGHTIDQNIIPIVITKMRVEGDMMARLVKAGLEELHVSLDSVVEAEVEKLVGVEGALDDMLVTINACCENGIKVVLRPVMTAINVDNLEQLISQTYAMGVREFVIDVYGKTCGRHEPSFMLSDEQEAQLKVTVKSLKERYTQAKFGFNFDLREATETKGCMEGLKGITVQPNGLCVKCEHIPPGPHNTFGDLNESGLLDIWISEKMKEIVIPSRKFFKGTSCYKCDLFRNCNYVRGRCTVTAKGKFGTIHAPDLYCPIGEFHKSNEIDVHVINA
;
A
#
# COMPACT_ATOMS: atom_id res chain seq x y z
N MET A 1 9.59 27.06 -9.84
CA MET A 1 10.27 25.96 -9.13
C MET A 1 10.46 24.83 -10.12
N VAL A 2 11.63 24.22 -10.15
CA VAL A 2 11.91 23.04 -10.95
C VAL A 2 12.39 21.91 -10.04
N PRO A 3 12.12 20.64 -10.41
CA PRO A 3 12.72 19.52 -9.72
C PRO A 3 14.24 19.58 -9.88
N LEU A 4 14.96 19.48 -8.78
CA LEU A 4 16.41 19.34 -8.71
C LEU A 4 16.73 18.06 -7.97
N LEU A 5 17.50 17.19 -8.61
CA LEU A 5 18.00 15.95 -8.01
C LEU A 5 18.89 16.29 -6.78
N LYS A 6 18.74 15.54 -5.69
CA LYS A 6 19.48 15.79 -4.44
C LYS A 6 20.97 15.45 -4.59
N LYS A 7 21.85 16.24 -3.97
CA LYS A 7 23.33 16.13 -4.11
C LYS A 7 23.95 14.91 -3.43
N ASP A 8 23.25 14.31 -2.49
CA ASP A 8 23.70 13.12 -1.77
C ASP A 8 23.37 11.81 -2.51
N ILE A 9 22.74 11.90 -3.69
CA ILE A 9 22.47 10.76 -4.56
C ILE A 9 23.67 10.53 -5.49
N GLN A 10 24.19 9.31 -5.47
CA GLN A 10 25.25 8.87 -6.39
C GLN A 10 24.67 7.89 -7.40
N PHE A 11 25.09 8.01 -8.65
CA PHE A 11 24.73 7.07 -9.71
C PHE A 11 25.96 6.25 -10.07
N VAL A 12 25.82 4.94 -10.08
CA VAL A 12 26.90 4.00 -10.36
C VAL A 12 26.48 3.09 -11.52
N PRO A 13 26.90 3.37 -12.76
CA PRO A 13 26.65 2.50 -13.89
C PRO A 13 27.21 1.08 -13.68
N ARG A 14 26.44 0.07 -14.05
CA ARG A 14 26.83 -1.36 -14.09
C ARG A 14 26.50 -1.90 -15.48
N GLU A 15 27.23 -1.44 -16.48
CA GLU A 15 26.97 -1.78 -17.90
C GLU A 15 26.91 -3.29 -18.15
N GLU A 16 27.80 -4.07 -17.52
CA GLU A 16 27.82 -5.54 -17.64
C GLU A 16 26.52 -6.20 -17.12
N GLU A 17 25.82 -5.54 -16.20
CA GLU A 17 24.54 -5.99 -15.63
C GLU A 17 23.32 -5.33 -16.32
N GLY A 18 23.52 -4.41 -17.28
CA GLY A 18 22.45 -3.71 -17.97
C GLY A 18 21.63 -2.78 -17.06
N LEU A 19 22.24 -2.19 -16.04
CA LEU A 19 21.54 -1.34 -15.06
C LEU A 19 22.41 -0.23 -14.46
N VAL A 20 21.76 0.68 -13.73
CA VAL A 20 22.42 1.70 -12.91
C VAL A 20 22.05 1.49 -11.45
N VAL A 21 23.03 1.61 -10.55
CA VAL A 21 22.80 1.57 -9.10
C VAL A 21 22.79 2.99 -8.56
N LEU A 22 21.66 3.40 -7.97
CA LEU A 22 21.54 4.61 -7.16
C LEU A 22 22.08 4.29 -5.76
N CYS A 23 23.11 5.00 -5.30
CA CYS A 23 23.66 4.88 -3.96
C CYS A 23 23.38 6.15 -3.15
N ARG A 24 23.03 6.00 -1.88
CA ARG A 24 22.94 7.12 -0.91
C ARG A 24 23.53 6.68 0.43
N GLU A 25 24.37 7.51 1.03
CA GLU A 25 24.95 7.25 2.35
C GLU A 25 23.94 7.63 3.46
N LEU A 26 23.68 6.69 4.36
CA LEU A 26 22.76 6.83 5.50
C LEU A 26 23.44 7.63 6.63
N PRO A 27 22.68 8.35 7.49
CA PRO A 27 23.24 9.05 8.66
C PRO A 27 24.05 8.17 9.62
N ASN A 28 23.80 6.86 9.62
CA ASN A 28 24.52 5.86 10.41
C ASN A 28 25.78 5.29 9.71
N GLY A 29 26.13 5.81 8.52
CA GLY A 29 27.29 5.40 7.71
C GLY A 29 27.08 4.17 6.81
N SER A 30 25.89 3.56 6.81
CA SER A 30 25.55 2.49 5.86
C SER A 30 25.14 3.04 4.48
N LYS A 31 25.02 2.19 3.45
CA LYS A 31 24.66 2.62 2.09
C LYS A 31 23.34 1.98 1.66
N ALA A 32 22.44 2.79 1.11
CA ALA A 32 21.25 2.31 0.42
C ALA A 32 21.51 2.26 -1.09
N GLU A 33 21.20 1.13 -1.73
CA GLU A 33 21.44 0.86 -3.15
C GLU A 33 20.17 0.45 -3.92
N ILE A 34 19.70 1.26 -4.85
CA ILE A 34 18.53 0.94 -5.70
C ILE A 34 19.01 0.66 -7.12
N ARG A 35 18.57 -0.46 -7.71
CA ARG A 35 18.81 -0.78 -9.12
C ARG A 35 17.76 -0.08 -9.95
N ILE A 36 18.13 0.66 -10.98
CA ILE A 36 17.18 1.31 -11.90
C ILE A 36 17.60 1.07 -13.34
N HIS A 37 16.64 1.19 -14.26
CA HIS A 37 16.95 1.11 -15.68
C HIS A 37 17.82 2.31 -16.11
N PRO A 38 18.77 2.14 -17.04
CA PRO A 38 19.63 3.23 -17.53
C PRO A 38 18.84 4.46 -18.00
N ILE A 39 17.74 4.25 -18.73
CA ILE A 39 16.84 5.35 -19.14
C ILE A 39 16.25 6.14 -17.97
N GLN A 40 15.97 5.49 -16.83
CA GLN A 40 15.46 6.19 -15.65
C GLN A 40 16.56 7.07 -15.06
N ALA A 41 17.79 6.55 -14.95
CA ALA A 41 18.93 7.32 -14.50
C ALA A 41 19.19 8.52 -15.41
N PHE A 42 19.17 8.31 -16.73
CA PHE A 42 19.28 9.35 -17.74
C PHE A 42 18.26 10.48 -17.52
N ILE A 43 16.97 10.14 -17.36
CA ILE A 43 15.92 11.15 -17.11
C ILE A 43 16.17 11.90 -15.78
N MET A 44 16.55 11.18 -14.71
CA MET A 44 16.77 11.78 -13.38
C MET A 44 17.87 12.83 -13.39
N VAL A 45 18.99 12.55 -14.07
CA VAL A 45 20.15 13.47 -14.09
C VAL A 45 19.93 14.71 -14.95
N LEU A 46 18.90 14.73 -15.81
CA LEU A 46 18.50 15.93 -16.54
C LEU A 46 17.84 16.98 -15.63
N PHE A 47 17.37 16.60 -14.45
CA PHE A 47 16.84 17.54 -13.43
C PHE A 47 17.99 18.15 -12.60
N ASP A 48 18.82 18.94 -13.27
CA ASP A 48 20.03 19.58 -12.74
C ASP A 48 19.81 20.99 -12.16
N GLY A 49 18.54 21.42 -12.09
CA GLY A 49 18.12 22.76 -11.65
C GLY A 49 17.94 23.77 -12.79
N GLN A 50 18.29 23.44 -14.04
CA GLN A 50 18.05 24.28 -15.22
C GLN A 50 16.88 23.79 -16.08
N ASN A 51 16.54 22.50 -16.02
CA ASN A 51 15.48 21.92 -16.82
C ASN A 51 14.18 21.79 -16.01
N ASP A 52 13.08 22.26 -16.59
CA ASP A 52 11.73 21.92 -16.12
C ASP A 52 11.23 20.61 -16.76
N LYS A 53 10.06 20.14 -16.30
CA LYS A 53 9.46 18.89 -16.79
C LYS A 53 9.25 18.89 -18.30
N SER A 54 8.86 20.03 -18.87
CA SER A 54 8.61 20.17 -20.30
C SER A 54 9.90 20.08 -21.11
N LYS A 55 10.98 20.68 -20.61
CA LYS A 55 12.30 20.62 -21.26
C LYS A 55 12.87 19.22 -21.22
N VAL A 56 12.78 18.53 -20.07
CA VAL A 56 13.19 17.12 -19.97
C VAL A 56 12.37 16.26 -20.92
N ALA A 57 11.03 16.40 -20.95
CA ALA A 57 10.18 15.64 -21.86
C ALA A 57 10.54 15.84 -23.35
N GLN A 58 10.94 17.04 -23.76
CA GLN A 58 11.46 17.29 -25.12
C GLN A 58 12.73 16.48 -25.41
N VAL A 59 13.70 16.49 -24.48
CA VAL A 59 14.94 15.71 -24.62
C VAL A 59 14.62 14.22 -24.72
N ILE A 60 13.68 13.71 -23.91
CA ILE A 60 13.28 12.30 -23.95
C ILE A 60 12.60 11.93 -25.26
N ALA A 61 11.71 12.77 -25.78
CA ALA A 61 11.05 12.54 -27.07
C ALA A 61 12.06 12.42 -28.21
N GLU A 62 13.09 13.29 -28.22
CA GLU A 62 14.15 13.28 -29.23
C GLU A 62 15.07 12.06 -29.08
N VAL A 63 15.62 11.82 -27.89
CA VAL A 63 16.59 10.75 -27.63
C VAL A 63 15.97 9.37 -27.83
N MET A 64 14.74 9.17 -27.38
CA MET A 64 14.04 7.88 -27.50
C MET A 64 13.26 7.72 -28.80
N SER A 65 13.15 8.77 -29.63
CA SER A 65 12.33 8.78 -30.84
C SER A 65 10.87 8.36 -30.58
N ILE A 66 10.25 8.96 -29.56
CA ILE A 66 8.86 8.69 -29.15
C ILE A 66 7.98 9.93 -29.30
N GLU A 67 6.66 9.71 -29.31
CA GLU A 67 5.66 10.79 -29.34
C GLU A 67 5.82 11.73 -28.12
N PRO A 68 5.72 13.07 -28.30
CA PRO A 68 5.92 14.03 -27.21
C PRO A 68 5.03 13.79 -25.99
N GLN A 69 3.77 13.38 -26.20
CA GLN A 69 2.87 13.09 -25.08
C GLN A 69 3.33 11.88 -24.27
N ALA A 70 3.84 10.82 -24.93
CA ALA A 70 4.36 9.66 -24.24
C ALA A 70 5.60 10.03 -23.39
N ALA A 71 6.44 10.94 -23.88
CA ALA A 71 7.58 11.45 -23.11
C ALA A 71 7.15 12.23 -21.87
N VAL A 72 6.08 13.05 -21.95
CA VAL A 72 5.50 13.74 -20.79
C VAL A 72 5.02 12.74 -19.75
N ASP A 73 4.26 11.72 -20.16
CA ASP A 73 3.72 10.71 -19.25
C ASP A 73 4.84 9.93 -18.54
N ILE A 74 5.93 9.62 -19.25
CA ILE A 74 7.14 8.99 -18.68
C ILE A 74 7.77 9.89 -17.62
N VAL A 75 7.98 11.17 -17.93
CA VAL A 75 8.59 12.14 -17.01
C VAL A 75 7.73 12.32 -15.75
N GLU A 76 6.42 12.47 -15.89
CA GLU A 76 5.51 12.60 -14.75
C GLU A 76 5.50 11.34 -13.87
N THR A 77 5.43 10.17 -14.50
CA THR A 77 5.47 8.88 -13.79
C THR A 77 6.78 8.74 -13.01
N LEU A 78 7.90 9.11 -13.63
CA LEU A 78 9.22 9.03 -13.00
C LEU A 78 9.34 10.01 -11.84
N LEU A 79 8.94 11.27 -12.01
CA LEU A 79 8.99 12.27 -10.93
C LEU A 79 8.09 11.89 -9.75
N ASN A 80 6.90 11.33 -10.01
CA ASN A 80 6.03 10.84 -8.96
C ASN A 80 6.69 9.67 -8.21
N ARG A 81 7.30 8.73 -8.95
CA ARG A 81 8.00 7.55 -8.41
C ARG A 81 9.22 7.92 -7.57
N PHE A 82 10.06 8.83 -8.05
CA PHE A 82 11.30 9.22 -7.40
C PHE A 82 11.21 10.60 -6.73
N SER A 83 10.01 11.03 -6.36
CA SER A 83 9.76 12.38 -5.80
C SER A 83 10.70 12.73 -4.64
N LEU A 84 11.03 11.76 -3.79
CA LEU A 84 11.95 11.92 -2.66
C LEU A 84 13.42 12.10 -3.05
N PHE A 85 13.82 11.81 -4.29
CA PHE A 85 15.16 12.08 -4.82
C PHE A 85 15.29 13.49 -5.37
N PHE A 86 14.18 14.24 -5.45
CA PHE A 86 14.16 15.61 -5.94
C PHE A 86 13.85 16.60 -4.80
N THR A 87 14.25 17.84 -5.02
CA THR A 87 13.86 19.02 -4.24
C THR A 87 13.36 20.07 -5.22
N ASP A 88 12.28 20.75 -4.89
CA ASP A 88 11.83 21.87 -5.72
C ASP A 88 12.69 23.10 -5.43
N THR A 89 13.35 23.65 -6.46
CA THR A 89 14.24 24.82 -6.33
C THR A 89 13.87 25.92 -7.34
N PRO A 90 14.14 27.21 -7.07
CA PRO A 90 14.08 28.25 -8.10
C PRO A 90 15.15 28.02 -9.17
N LEU A 91 14.80 28.25 -10.44
CA LEU A 91 15.67 28.03 -11.61
C LEU A 91 17.01 28.80 -11.55
N SER A 92 17.06 29.87 -10.77
CA SER A 92 18.19 30.81 -10.70
C SER A 92 19.22 30.48 -9.60
N ASP A 93 18.99 29.46 -8.77
CA ASP A 93 19.59 29.41 -7.43
C ASP A 93 20.23 28.06 -7.06
N THR A 94 20.95 27.40 -7.98
CA THR A 94 21.74 26.21 -7.62
C THR A 94 22.99 25.94 -8.46
N SER A 95 24.02 25.40 -7.80
CA SER A 95 25.17 24.77 -8.44
C SER A 95 24.73 23.49 -9.17
N LEU A 96 25.01 23.41 -10.47
CA LEU A 96 24.79 22.23 -11.30
C LEU A 96 25.30 20.94 -10.62
N LEU A 97 24.47 19.89 -10.65
CA LEU A 97 24.95 18.54 -10.40
C LEU A 97 25.87 18.12 -11.54
N SER A 98 27.04 17.56 -11.22
CA SER A 98 28.00 17.09 -12.23
C SER A 98 27.73 15.62 -12.59
N HIS A 99 26.59 15.35 -13.24
CA HIS A 99 26.36 14.07 -13.90
C HIS A 99 26.38 14.29 -15.41
N ASN A 100 27.10 13.45 -16.15
CA ASN A 100 27.03 13.45 -17.61
C ASN A 100 25.87 12.53 -18.02
N PRO A 101 24.79 13.03 -18.65
CA PRO A 101 23.65 12.19 -19.03
C PRO A 101 24.05 11.04 -19.97
N GLU A 102 25.06 11.24 -20.81
CA GLU A 102 25.52 10.22 -21.77
C GLU A 102 26.03 8.94 -21.08
N ASP A 103 26.51 9.02 -19.84
CA ASP A 103 26.99 7.87 -19.06
C ASP A 103 25.88 6.84 -18.76
N PHE A 104 24.62 7.19 -19.01
CA PHE A 104 23.44 6.36 -18.76
C PHE A 104 22.72 5.91 -20.05
N LEU A 105 23.25 6.24 -21.22
CA LEU A 105 22.70 5.85 -22.53
C LEU A 105 23.27 4.50 -23.00
N PHE A 106 22.85 3.42 -22.34
CA PHE A 106 23.20 2.05 -22.73
C PHE A 106 21.98 1.12 -22.69
N GLU A 107 22.09 -0.03 -23.37
CA GLU A 107 21.03 -1.04 -23.40
C GLU A 107 20.80 -1.58 -21.98
N GLY A 108 19.55 -1.51 -21.51
CA GLY A 108 19.20 -1.93 -20.17
C GLY A 108 18.37 -3.21 -20.15
N ASP A 109 18.30 -3.84 -18.98
CA ASP A 109 17.40 -4.96 -18.76
C ASP A 109 15.94 -4.47 -18.77
N ASP A 110 15.26 -4.66 -19.91
CA ASP A 110 13.85 -4.35 -20.09
C ASP A 110 12.95 -4.95 -19.01
N THR A 111 13.35 -6.03 -18.33
CA THR A 111 12.56 -6.59 -17.24
C THR A 111 12.45 -5.65 -16.04
N LEU A 112 13.37 -4.68 -15.89
CA LEU A 112 13.31 -3.61 -14.88
C LEU A 112 12.27 -2.52 -15.24
N ILE A 113 11.91 -2.39 -16.51
CA ILE A 113 10.81 -1.51 -16.98
C ILE A 113 9.48 -2.29 -17.05
N VAL A 114 9.54 -3.54 -17.50
CA VAL A 114 8.38 -4.37 -17.85
C VAL A 114 7.77 -5.05 -16.63
N ASN A 115 8.51 -5.23 -15.54
CA ASN A 115 7.93 -5.64 -14.27
C ASN A 115 7.30 -4.42 -13.60
N ARG A 116 5.98 -4.46 -13.33
CA ARG A 116 5.29 -3.48 -12.47
C ARG A 116 5.82 -3.44 -11.03
N ARG A 117 6.85 -4.24 -10.74
CA ARG A 117 7.54 -4.28 -9.47
C ARG A 117 8.51 -3.11 -9.43
N GLU A 118 8.30 -2.22 -8.49
CA GLU A 118 9.16 -1.06 -8.29
C GLU A 118 10.47 -1.49 -7.64
N ASP A 119 11.56 -0.78 -7.92
CA ASP A 119 12.91 -1.09 -7.40
C ASP A 119 13.05 -0.76 -5.90
N ALA A 120 12.08 -0.03 -5.36
CA ALA A 120 11.83 0.21 -3.95
C ALA A 120 10.32 0.18 -3.70
N PRO A 121 9.83 -0.11 -2.49
CA PRO A 121 8.42 0.00 -2.17
C PRO A 121 7.98 1.47 -2.24
N GLY A 122 6.89 1.75 -2.95
CA GLY A 122 6.25 3.06 -2.92
C GLY A 122 5.48 3.31 -1.63
N ALA A 123 5.01 2.26 -0.94
CA ALA A 123 4.31 2.38 0.34
C ALA A 123 4.69 1.29 1.34
N ILE A 124 4.62 1.61 2.63
CA ILE A 124 4.75 0.64 3.73
C ILE A 124 3.41 0.57 4.47
N VAL A 125 2.83 -0.62 4.56
CA VAL A 125 1.76 -0.90 5.53
C VAL A 125 2.40 -1.37 6.81
N TRP A 126 2.35 -0.55 7.85
CA TRP A 126 2.95 -0.88 9.15
C TRP A 126 1.88 -1.22 10.16
N VAL A 127 1.83 -2.50 10.52
CA VAL A 127 1.07 -3.03 11.63
C VAL A 127 1.83 -2.70 12.92
N VAL A 128 1.51 -1.61 13.62
CA VAL A 128 2.35 -1.12 14.73
C VAL A 128 2.10 -1.81 16.07
N THR A 129 0.99 -2.52 16.21
CA THR A 129 0.62 -3.28 17.41
C THR A 129 -0.39 -4.40 17.09
N GLU A 130 -0.42 -5.44 17.92
CA GLU A 130 -1.48 -6.46 17.98
C GLU A 130 -2.62 -6.08 18.94
N ASP A 131 -2.40 -5.11 19.82
CA ASP A 131 -3.40 -4.69 20.80
C ASP A 131 -4.50 -3.84 20.14
N CYS A 132 -5.75 -4.05 20.55
CA CYS A 132 -6.92 -3.33 20.07
C CYS A 132 -7.93 -3.11 21.19
N ASN A 133 -8.62 -1.96 21.19
CA ASN A 133 -9.71 -1.68 22.12
C ASN A 133 -11.10 -2.04 21.55
N ARG A 134 -11.14 -2.72 20.40
CA ARG A 134 -12.37 -3.21 19.75
C ARG A 134 -12.35 -4.74 19.66
N LYS A 135 -13.51 -5.35 19.42
CA LYS A 135 -13.68 -6.82 19.29
C LYS A 135 -14.36 -7.19 17.97
N CYS A 136 -13.97 -6.51 16.90
CA CYS A 136 -14.63 -6.60 15.61
C CYS A 136 -14.79 -8.06 15.17
N LYS A 137 -16.03 -8.47 14.93
CA LYS A 137 -16.38 -9.85 14.59
C LYS A 137 -15.85 -10.26 13.22
N TYR A 138 -15.73 -9.28 12.31
CA TYR A 138 -15.20 -9.42 10.96
C TYR A 138 -13.68 -9.21 10.87
N CYS A 139 -12.97 -8.95 11.98
CA CYS A 139 -11.52 -8.69 11.94
C CYS A 139 -10.74 -9.91 11.45
N TYR A 140 -9.82 -9.69 10.50
CA TYR A 140 -8.97 -10.75 9.95
C TYR A 140 -7.84 -11.17 10.91
N LYS A 141 -7.39 -10.24 11.76
CA LYS A 141 -6.19 -10.35 12.59
C LYS A 141 -6.43 -11.07 13.91
N ASP A 142 -7.67 -11.04 14.40
CA ASP A 142 -8.02 -11.47 15.75
C ASP A 142 -7.19 -10.77 16.84
N ALA A 143 -7.13 -9.45 16.73
CA ALA A 143 -6.30 -8.59 17.59
C ALA A 143 -6.57 -8.81 19.08
N LYS A 144 -5.52 -8.63 19.89
CA LYS A 144 -5.56 -8.82 21.34
C LYS A 144 -6.34 -7.68 22.00
N PHE A 145 -7.46 -8.02 22.63
CA PHE A 145 -8.30 -7.00 23.26
C PHE A 145 -7.66 -6.41 24.53
N VAL A 146 -7.53 -5.08 24.57
CA VAL A 146 -7.08 -4.29 25.73
C VAL A 146 -8.12 -3.23 26.10
N ALA A 147 -8.67 -3.32 27.31
CA ALA A 147 -9.79 -2.47 27.73
C ALA A 147 -9.35 -1.09 28.25
N ASP A 148 -8.12 -0.97 28.72
CA ASP A 148 -7.57 0.25 29.34
C ASP A 148 -7.05 1.26 28.32
N GLY A 149 -7.03 0.92 27.02
CA GLY A 149 -6.63 1.85 25.97
C GLY A 149 -5.10 1.98 25.80
N PHE A 150 -4.33 0.99 26.26
CA PHE A 150 -2.87 1.01 26.12
C PHE A 150 -2.35 -0.25 25.45
N ALA A 151 -1.53 -0.06 24.41
CA ALA A 151 -0.72 -1.15 23.87
C ALA A 151 0.37 -1.53 24.87
N ARG A 152 0.55 -2.82 25.12
CA ARG A 152 1.51 -3.36 26.10
C ARG A 152 2.71 -4.02 25.43
N ASP A 153 2.50 -4.61 24.25
CA ASP A 153 3.51 -5.42 23.55
C ASP A 153 4.09 -4.69 22.33
N ILE A 154 4.62 -3.47 22.55
CA ILE A 154 5.32 -2.71 21.49
C ILE A 154 6.69 -3.34 21.24
N ALA A 155 6.74 -4.28 20.28
CA ALA A 155 7.98 -4.98 19.93
C ALA A 155 8.99 -4.12 19.17
N PHE A 156 8.55 -3.04 18.51
CA PHE A 156 9.41 -2.12 17.76
C PHE A 156 9.44 -0.75 18.44
N PRO A 157 10.50 -0.41 19.20
CA PRO A 157 10.57 0.85 19.97
C PRO A 157 10.63 2.06 19.04
N PHE A 158 10.34 3.24 19.59
CA PHE A 158 10.30 4.52 18.88
C PHE A 158 11.53 4.70 17.97
N GLU A 159 12.73 4.54 18.54
CA GLU A 159 14.00 4.79 17.86
C GLU A 159 14.19 3.86 16.66
N ARG A 160 13.74 2.61 16.76
CA ARG A 160 13.84 1.66 15.64
C ARG A 160 12.80 2.00 14.57
N VAL A 161 11.59 2.40 14.95
CA VAL A 161 10.56 2.83 13.98
C VAL A 161 11.05 4.04 13.19
N THR A 162 11.58 5.07 13.85
CA THR A 162 12.10 6.26 13.16
C THR A 162 13.30 5.93 12.27
N GLN A 163 14.18 5.01 12.68
CA GLN A 163 15.27 4.53 11.81
C GLN A 163 14.75 3.87 10.52
N VAL A 164 13.72 3.03 10.59
CA VAL A 164 13.14 2.43 9.38
C VAL A 164 12.43 3.48 8.54
N ILE A 165 11.82 4.49 9.16
CA ILE A 165 11.23 5.63 8.42
C ILE A 165 12.33 6.40 7.67
N ASP A 166 13.49 6.61 8.28
CA ASP A 166 14.65 7.22 7.62
C ASP A 166 15.13 6.35 6.44
N GLU A 167 15.25 5.03 6.63
CA GLU A 167 15.56 4.07 5.55
C GLU A 167 14.51 4.14 4.42
N ALA A 168 13.22 4.21 4.76
CA ALA A 168 12.10 4.29 3.83
C ALA A 168 12.15 5.58 3.01
N ALA A 169 12.39 6.71 3.65
CA ALA A 169 12.54 8.01 3.01
C ALA A 169 13.74 8.00 2.06
N MET A 170 14.81 7.30 2.43
CA MET A 170 16.00 7.18 1.61
C MET A 170 15.78 6.38 0.33
N ILE A 171 14.86 5.40 0.35
CA ILE A 171 14.60 4.57 -0.83
C ILE A 171 13.39 5.01 -1.66
N GLY A 172 12.76 6.13 -1.31
CA GLY A 172 11.65 6.68 -2.11
C GLY A 172 10.25 6.22 -1.70
N VAL A 173 10.08 5.70 -0.48
CA VAL A 173 8.74 5.40 0.06
C VAL A 173 7.94 6.67 0.23
N ASN A 174 6.80 6.79 -0.46
CA ASN A 174 5.98 8.01 -0.43
C ASN A 174 4.89 7.98 0.65
N ARG A 175 4.51 6.80 1.13
CA ARG A 175 3.38 6.61 2.06
C ARG A 175 3.71 5.59 3.13
N LEU A 176 3.31 5.90 4.36
CA LEU A 176 3.35 4.98 5.48
C LEU A 176 1.94 4.84 6.07
N ILE A 177 1.35 3.66 5.95
CA ILE A 177 0.03 3.34 6.47
C ILE A 177 0.18 2.68 7.83
N PHE A 178 -0.07 3.44 8.90
CA PHE A 178 -0.14 2.94 10.26
C PHE A 178 -1.50 2.26 10.50
N THR A 179 -1.42 0.96 10.74
CA THR A 179 -2.55 0.07 11.03
C THR A 179 -2.17 -0.85 12.21
N GLY A 180 -2.97 -1.88 12.50
CA GLY A 180 -2.70 -2.80 13.59
C GLY A 180 -3.93 -3.52 14.10
N GLY A 181 -3.91 -3.82 15.39
CA GLY A 181 -5.15 -3.91 16.15
C GLY A 181 -5.82 -2.53 16.19
N GLU A 182 -5.27 -1.60 16.98
CA GLU A 182 -5.61 -0.18 16.92
C GLU A 182 -4.34 0.66 17.06
N PRO A 183 -3.88 1.35 15.99
CA PRO A 183 -2.59 2.02 15.99
C PRO A 183 -2.49 3.13 17.05
N LEU A 184 -3.56 3.88 17.31
CA LEU A 184 -3.53 4.99 18.28
C LEU A 184 -3.44 4.55 19.75
N LEU A 185 -3.47 3.24 20.05
CA LEU A 185 -3.12 2.72 21.38
C LEU A 185 -1.61 2.81 21.67
N ARG A 186 -0.80 2.93 20.62
CA ARG A 186 0.65 3.16 20.72
C ARG A 186 0.88 4.63 21.09
N GLN A 187 1.31 4.86 22.33
CA GLN A 187 1.35 6.21 22.91
C GLN A 187 2.32 7.16 22.22
N ASP A 188 3.41 6.67 21.64
CA ASP A 188 4.42 7.43 20.89
C ASP A 188 4.06 7.60 19.40
N LEU A 189 2.91 7.10 18.95
CA LEU A 189 2.54 7.16 17.52
C LEU A 189 2.39 8.60 16.98
N PRO A 190 1.84 9.59 17.71
CA PRO A 190 1.84 10.98 17.24
C PRO A 190 3.25 11.52 16.94
N GLU A 191 4.25 11.17 17.75
CA GLU A 191 5.64 11.56 17.52
C GLU A 191 6.23 10.83 16.31
N VAL A 192 5.91 9.55 16.12
CA VAL A 192 6.29 8.78 14.92
C VAL A 192 5.68 9.38 13.65
N ILE A 193 4.42 9.83 13.71
CA ILE A 193 3.74 10.53 12.60
C ILE A 193 4.46 11.83 12.27
N GLY A 194 4.82 12.62 13.29
CA GLY A 194 5.61 13.84 13.11
C GLY A 194 6.94 13.57 12.40
N HIS A 195 7.68 12.55 12.85
CA HIS A 195 8.93 12.14 12.19
C HIS A 195 8.70 11.68 10.74
N THR A 196 7.59 10.97 10.47
CA THR A 196 7.21 10.54 9.11
C THR A 196 7.02 11.74 8.17
N ILE A 197 6.33 12.78 8.66
CA ILE A 197 6.10 14.02 7.92
C ILE A 197 7.39 14.79 7.71
N ASP A 198 8.26 14.87 8.73
CA ASP A 198 9.58 15.52 8.63
C ASP A 198 10.45 14.86 7.54
N GLN A 199 10.28 13.56 7.31
CA GLN A 199 10.94 12.82 6.22
C GLN A 199 10.25 12.97 4.85
N ASN A 200 9.22 13.81 4.72
CA ASN A 200 8.40 14.01 3.52
C ASN A 200 7.66 12.74 3.06
N ILE A 201 7.35 11.84 3.98
CA ILE A 201 6.50 10.67 3.73
C ILE A 201 5.08 11.03 4.20
N ILE A 202 4.07 10.64 3.41
CA ILE A 202 2.66 10.87 3.77
C ILE A 202 2.23 9.81 4.80
N PRO A 203 1.94 10.16 6.07
CA PRO A 203 1.38 9.23 7.02
C PRO A 203 -0.11 9.02 6.73
N ILE A 204 -0.57 7.78 6.86
CA ILE A 204 -1.98 7.41 6.83
C ILE A 204 -2.25 6.62 8.10
N VAL A 205 -3.15 7.09 8.95
CA VAL A 205 -3.53 6.39 10.18
C VAL A 205 -4.97 5.88 10.03
N ILE A 206 -5.18 4.58 10.22
CA ILE A 206 -6.49 3.95 10.17
C ILE A 206 -6.94 3.62 11.58
N THR A 207 -8.04 4.22 12.05
CA THR A 207 -8.52 4.06 13.42
C THR A 207 -10.02 3.81 13.51
N LYS A 208 -10.42 3.11 14.57
CA LYS A 208 -11.80 2.97 15.03
C LYS A 208 -11.96 3.50 16.47
N MET A 209 -10.95 4.20 17.00
CA MET A 209 -10.97 4.76 18.35
C MET A 209 -11.70 6.12 18.39
N ARG A 210 -12.19 6.49 19.57
CA ARG A 210 -12.53 7.87 19.93
C ARG A 210 -11.27 8.73 19.98
N VAL A 211 -11.21 9.79 19.19
CA VAL A 211 -10.07 10.71 19.11
C VAL A 211 -10.58 12.13 19.33
N GLU A 212 -10.28 12.68 20.50
CA GLU A 212 -10.62 14.04 20.92
C GLU A 212 -9.57 14.53 21.94
N GLY A 213 -9.72 15.77 22.42
CA GLY A 213 -8.91 16.30 23.53
C GLY A 213 -7.40 16.22 23.28
N ASP A 214 -6.67 15.63 24.23
CA ASP A 214 -5.20 15.55 24.19
C ASP A 214 -4.68 14.77 22.97
N MET A 215 -5.27 13.61 22.64
CA MET A 215 -4.84 12.83 21.47
C MET A 215 -5.03 13.64 20.18
N MET A 216 -6.17 14.31 20.02
CA MET A 216 -6.40 15.18 18.86
C MET A 216 -5.36 16.32 18.79
N ALA A 217 -5.10 16.99 19.92
CA ALA A 217 -4.10 18.06 19.98
C ALA A 217 -2.69 17.55 19.61
N ARG A 218 -2.32 16.32 20.00
CA ARG A 218 -1.05 15.69 19.63
C ARG A 218 -0.96 15.36 18.15
N LEU A 219 -2.04 14.86 17.53
CA LEU A 219 -2.09 14.60 16.09
C LEU A 219 -2.01 15.90 15.26
N VAL A 220 -2.72 16.96 15.68
CA VAL A 220 -2.61 18.30 15.08
C VAL A 220 -1.19 18.83 15.20
N LYS A 221 -0.58 18.72 16.39
CA LYS A 221 0.81 19.14 16.61
C LYS A 221 1.81 18.36 15.75
N ALA A 222 1.56 17.07 15.52
CA ALA A 222 2.37 16.23 14.64
C ALA A 222 2.26 16.65 13.15
N GLY A 223 1.28 17.49 12.80
CA GLY A 223 1.04 17.91 11.42
C GLY A 223 0.16 16.96 10.62
N LEU A 224 -0.59 16.08 11.27
CA LEU A 224 -1.49 15.16 10.57
C LEU A 224 -2.63 15.94 9.89
N GLU A 225 -2.71 15.89 8.56
CA GLU A 225 -3.74 16.59 7.78
C GLU A 225 -4.95 15.71 7.44
N GLU A 226 -4.82 14.39 7.57
CA GLU A 226 -5.81 13.41 7.13
C GLU A 226 -5.86 12.21 8.11
N LEU A 227 -7.06 11.81 8.52
CA LEU A 227 -7.30 10.63 9.35
C LEU A 227 -8.30 9.70 8.68
N HIS A 228 -7.97 8.40 8.64
CA HIS A 228 -8.88 7.39 8.11
C HIS A 228 -9.72 6.80 9.24
N VAL A 229 -11.03 7.05 9.20
CA VAL A 229 -11.97 6.57 10.22
C VAL A 229 -12.74 5.37 9.69
N SER A 230 -12.59 4.23 10.36
CA SER A 230 -13.27 2.99 10.01
C SER A 230 -14.67 2.93 10.64
N LEU A 231 -15.65 3.63 10.07
CA LEU A 231 -17.05 3.60 10.49
C LEU A 231 -17.90 2.79 9.50
N ASP A 232 -18.42 1.63 9.93
CA ASP A 232 -19.08 0.69 9.01
C ASP A 232 -20.58 0.94 8.84
N SER A 233 -21.22 1.57 9.83
CA SER A 233 -22.66 1.87 9.83
C SER A 233 -22.96 3.01 10.79
N VAL A 234 -24.09 3.69 10.58
CA VAL A 234 -24.68 4.66 11.51
C VAL A 234 -25.88 4.10 12.26
N VAL A 235 -26.12 2.79 12.14
CA VAL A 235 -27.15 2.05 12.87
C VAL A 235 -26.48 1.33 14.05
N GLU A 236 -26.81 1.73 15.28
CA GLU A 236 -26.17 1.21 16.51
C GLU A 236 -26.16 -0.33 16.56
N ALA A 237 -27.30 -0.97 16.27
CA ALA A 237 -27.42 -2.43 16.31
C ALA A 237 -26.49 -3.14 15.31
N GLU A 238 -26.19 -2.52 14.16
CA GLU A 238 -25.23 -3.06 13.20
C GLU A 238 -23.81 -2.89 13.71
N VAL A 239 -23.48 -1.72 14.26
CA VAL A 239 -22.17 -1.43 14.84
C VAL A 239 -21.88 -2.36 16.02
N GLU A 240 -22.82 -2.56 16.94
CA GLU A 240 -22.67 -3.51 18.05
C GLU A 240 -22.42 -4.93 17.55
N LYS A 241 -23.19 -5.37 16.54
CA LYS A 241 -23.03 -6.70 15.93
C LYS A 241 -21.68 -6.88 15.24
N LEU A 242 -21.16 -5.84 14.60
CA LEU A 242 -19.92 -5.87 13.84
C LEU A 242 -18.68 -5.62 14.69
N VAL A 243 -18.69 -4.64 15.58
CA VAL A 243 -17.54 -4.16 16.37
C VAL A 243 -17.44 -4.87 17.73
N GLY A 244 -18.56 -5.33 18.29
CA GLY A 244 -18.60 -6.14 19.49
C GLY A 244 -18.24 -5.42 20.79
N VAL A 245 -18.31 -4.09 20.81
CA VAL A 245 -18.19 -3.25 22.02
C VAL A 245 -19.24 -2.14 21.96
N GLU A 246 -19.88 -1.84 23.10
CA GLU A 246 -20.87 -0.78 23.24
C GLU A 246 -20.23 0.61 23.06
N GLY A 247 -20.99 1.58 22.55
CA GLY A 247 -20.53 2.97 22.38
C GLY A 247 -19.55 3.20 21.22
N ALA A 248 -19.24 2.16 20.44
CA ALA A 248 -18.31 2.29 19.33
C ALA A 248 -18.81 3.28 18.26
N LEU A 249 -20.12 3.37 18.01
CA LEU A 249 -20.68 4.34 17.07
C LEU A 249 -20.41 5.77 17.53
N ASP A 250 -20.74 6.09 18.78
CA ASP A 250 -20.49 7.41 19.37
C ASP A 250 -19.01 7.79 19.29
N ASP A 251 -18.12 6.87 19.65
CA ASP A 251 -16.67 7.07 19.57
C ASP A 251 -16.22 7.50 18.17
N MET A 252 -16.68 6.81 17.12
CA MET A 252 -16.31 7.11 15.74
C MET A 252 -16.93 8.42 15.26
N LEU A 253 -18.18 8.74 15.65
CA LEU A 253 -18.83 10.00 15.30
C LEU A 253 -18.15 11.20 15.97
N VAL A 254 -17.73 11.05 17.22
CA VAL A 254 -16.94 12.06 17.94
C VAL A 254 -15.61 12.30 17.24
N THR A 255 -14.90 11.25 16.85
CA THR A 255 -13.66 11.39 16.07
C THR A 255 -13.87 12.19 14.79
N ILE A 256 -14.94 11.90 14.02
CA ILE A 256 -15.24 12.63 12.78
C ILE A 256 -15.47 14.12 13.08
N ASN A 257 -16.29 14.44 14.08
CA ASN A 257 -16.55 15.83 14.46
C ASN A 257 -15.28 16.56 14.90
N ALA A 258 -14.48 15.93 15.78
CA ALA A 258 -13.24 16.52 16.26
C ALA A 258 -12.24 16.76 15.11
N CYS A 259 -12.14 15.86 14.14
CA CYS A 259 -11.32 16.06 12.94
C CYS A 259 -11.79 17.30 12.16
N CYS A 260 -13.10 17.39 11.88
CA CYS A 260 -13.68 18.52 11.16
C CYS A 260 -13.46 19.86 11.87
N GLU A 261 -13.60 19.90 13.19
CA GLU A 261 -13.37 21.11 14.02
C GLU A 261 -11.90 21.57 14.00
N ASN A 262 -10.96 20.63 13.86
CA ASN A 262 -9.51 20.91 13.84
C ASN A 262 -8.92 21.00 12.43
N GLY A 263 -9.75 20.94 11.38
CA GLY A 263 -9.31 21.03 9.99
C GLY A 263 -8.59 19.78 9.46
N ILE A 264 -8.68 18.65 10.17
CA ILE A 264 -8.18 17.35 9.70
C ILE A 264 -9.21 16.74 8.76
N LYS A 265 -8.79 16.39 7.54
CA LYS A 265 -9.64 15.70 6.57
C LYS A 265 -9.96 14.30 7.05
N VAL A 266 -11.20 13.90 6.90
CA VAL A 266 -11.64 12.53 7.19
C VAL A 266 -11.78 11.76 5.89
N VAL A 267 -11.10 10.62 5.80
CA VAL A 267 -11.42 9.58 4.82
C VAL A 267 -12.19 8.47 5.53
N LEU A 268 -13.45 8.30 5.16
CA LEU A 268 -14.28 7.24 5.73
C LEU A 268 -13.94 5.90 5.08
N ARG A 269 -13.70 4.88 5.89
CA ARG A 269 -13.34 3.53 5.44
C ARG A 269 -14.30 2.46 5.96
N PRO A 270 -15.52 2.38 5.41
CA PRO A 270 -16.45 1.36 5.84
C PRO A 270 -16.14 0.00 5.20
N VAL A 271 -16.29 -1.07 5.98
CA VAL A 271 -16.28 -2.45 5.46
C VAL A 271 -17.73 -2.91 5.27
N MET A 272 -18.12 -3.12 4.02
CA MET A 272 -19.43 -3.65 3.66
C MET A 272 -19.48 -5.15 3.92
N THR A 273 -20.44 -5.56 4.74
CA THR A 273 -20.78 -6.94 5.08
C THR A 273 -22.24 -7.20 4.73
N ALA A 274 -22.67 -8.46 4.80
CA ALA A 274 -24.09 -8.82 4.68
C ALA A 274 -25.00 -8.15 5.73
N ILE A 275 -24.44 -7.55 6.79
CA ILE A 275 -25.18 -6.92 7.88
C ILE A 275 -25.55 -5.47 7.58
N ASN A 276 -24.64 -4.71 6.98
CA ASN A 276 -24.72 -3.23 6.88
C ASN A 276 -24.77 -2.72 5.43
N VAL A 277 -24.61 -3.59 4.43
CA VAL A 277 -24.54 -3.17 3.02
C VAL A 277 -25.75 -2.36 2.57
N ASP A 278 -26.95 -2.68 3.08
CA ASP A 278 -28.19 -2.01 2.73
C ASP A 278 -28.27 -0.56 3.27
N ASN A 279 -27.46 -0.24 4.30
CA ASN A 279 -27.43 1.06 4.95
C ASN A 279 -26.27 1.96 4.51
N LEU A 280 -25.53 1.58 3.45
CA LEU A 280 -24.45 2.40 2.89
C LEU A 280 -24.91 3.81 2.52
N GLU A 281 -26.08 3.96 1.88
CA GLU A 281 -26.59 5.28 1.48
C GLU A 281 -26.83 6.20 2.68
N GLN A 282 -27.36 5.64 3.77
CA GLN A 282 -27.58 6.37 5.02
C GLN A 282 -26.25 6.79 5.65
N LEU A 283 -25.28 5.88 5.73
CA LEU A 283 -23.93 6.17 6.23
C LEU A 283 -23.28 7.33 5.48
N ILE A 284 -23.28 7.28 4.15
CA ILE A 284 -22.68 8.32 3.30
C ILE A 284 -23.42 9.65 3.47
N SER A 285 -24.75 9.63 3.46
CA SER A 285 -25.57 10.84 3.64
C SER A 285 -25.26 11.55 4.97
N GLN A 286 -25.25 10.81 6.07
CA GLN A 286 -25.03 11.38 7.40
C GLN A 286 -23.60 11.91 7.56
N THR A 287 -22.59 11.12 7.19
CA THR A 287 -21.19 11.54 7.32
C THR A 287 -20.82 12.66 6.34
N TYR A 288 -21.43 12.70 5.14
CA TYR A 288 -21.29 13.83 4.22
C TYR A 288 -21.85 15.13 4.83
N ALA A 289 -22.99 15.06 5.52
CA ALA A 289 -23.55 16.21 6.23
C ALA A 289 -22.64 16.71 7.37
N MET A 290 -21.83 15.84 7.97
CA MET A 290 -20.82 16.19 8.98
C MET A 290 -19.56 16.85 8.40
N GLY A 291 -19.35 16.78 7.07
CA GLY A 291 -18.18 17.38 6.40
C GLY A 291 -17.24 16.39 5.74
N VAL A 292 -17.51 15.08 5.83
CA VAL A 292 -16.70 14.05 5.14
C VAL A 292 -16.87 14.19 3.62
N ARG A 293 -15.75 14.13 2.89
CA ARG A 293 -15.72 14.26 1.42
C ARG A 293 -14.97 13.14 0.72
N GLU A 294 -14.29 12.26 1.45
CA GLU A 294 -13.56 11.14 0.87
C GLU A 294 -14.04 9.82 1.48
N PHE A 295 -14.38 8.86 0.62
CA PHE A 295 -14.92 7.56 1.00
C PHE A 295 -14.14 6.47 0.30
N VAL A 296 -13.53 5.54 1.04
CA VAL A 296 -12.89 4.35 0.49
C VAL A 296 -13.67 3.14 0.98
N ILE A 297 -14.53 2.61 0.10
CA ILE A 297 -15.46 1.55 0.45
C ILE A 297 -14.80 0.20 0.18
N ASP A 298 -14.65 -0.58 1.26
CA ASP A 298 -14.13 -1.93 1.24
C ASP A 298 -15.28 -2.93 1.36
N VAL A 299 -15.08 -4.14 0.83
CA VAL A 299 -16.05 -5.25 0.95
C VAL A 299 -15.40 -6.37 1.75
N TYR A 300 -16.16 -6.92 2.68
CA TYR A 300 -15.71 -8.05 3.48
C TYR A 300 -15.34 -9.24 2.60
N GLY A 301 -14.16 -9.80 2.86
CA GLY A 301 -13.60 -10.89 2.08
C GLY A 301 -13.06 -12.00 2.97
N LYS A 302 -12.82 -13.16 2.35
CA LYS A 302 -12.19 -14.31 3.01
C LYS A 302 -10.73 -14.00 3.32
N THR A 303 -10.25 -14.54 4.44
CA THR A 303 -8.86 -14.43 4.90
C THR A 303 -8.32 -15.82 5.22
N CYS A 304 -7.00 -15.98 5.26
CA CYS A 304 -6.39 -17.23 5.74
C CYS A 304 -6.25 -17.28 7.26
N GLY A 305 -6.54 -16.18 7.95
CA GLY A 305 -6.67 -16.10 9.39
C GLY A 305 -8.14 -16.25 9.80
N ARG A 306 -8.62 -15.30 10.60
CA ARG A 306 -10.00 -15.28 11.07
C ARG A 306 -10.96 -14.78 9.98
N HIS A 307 -12.04 -15.51 9.75
CA HIS A 307 -13.17 -15.05 8.95
C HIS A 307 -14.50 -15.66 9.43
N GLU A 308 -15.60 -14.98 9.15
CA GLU A 308 -16.96 -15.36 9.52
C GLU A 308 -17.83 -15.36 8.25
N PRO A 309 -18.19 -16.55 7.71
CA PRO A 309 -18.93 -16.66 6.45
C PRO A 309 -20.25 -15.89 6.43
N SER A 310 -20.92 -15.71 7.58
CA SER A 310 -22.19 -14.99 7.66
C SER A 310 -22.09 -13.48 7.37
N PHE A 311 -20.87 -12.92 7.28
CA PHE A 311 -20.65 -11.52 6.88
C PHE A 311 -20.37 -11.35 5.39
N MET A 312 -20.18 -12.44 4.63
CA MET A 312 -19.98 -12.39 3.18
C MET A 312 -21.25 -11.93 2.48
N LEU A 313 -21.12 -10.98 1.55
CA LEU A 313 -22.23 -10.54 0.71
C LEU A 313 -22.72 -11.70 -0.18
N SER A 314 -24.03 -11.76 -0.39
CA SER A 314 -24.61 -12.54 -1.48
C SER A 314 -24.32 -11.90 -2.84
N ASP A 315 -24.46 -12.66 -3.92
CA ASP A 315 -24.32 -12.13 -5.30
C ASP A 315 -25.32 -10.99 -5.58
N GLU A 316 -26.52 -11.08 -5.00
CA GLU A 316 -27.56 -10.05 -5.10
C GLU A 316 -27.15 -8.77 -4.34
N GLN A 317 -26.68 -8.91 -3.10
CA GLN A 317 -26.20 -7.77 -2.30
C GLN A 317 -25.02 -7.07 -2.97
N GLU A 318 -24.12 -7.83 -3.60
CA GLU A 318 -23.00 -7.27 -4.32
C GLU A 318 -23.41 -6.53 -5.60
N ALA A 319 -24.33 -7.11 -6.38
CA ALA A 319 -24.90 -6.44 -7.55
C ALA A 319 -25.60 -5.13 -7.14
N GLN A 320 -26.37 -5.15 -6.05
CA GLN A 320 -27.02 -3.97 -5.51
C GLN A 320 -26.01 -2.93 -5.01
N LEU A 321 -24.95 -3.35 -4.31
CA LEU A 321 -23.88 -2.46 -3.85
C LEU A 321 -23.25 -1.71 -5.03
N LYS A 322 -22.94 -2.39 -6.15
CA LYS A 322 -22.39 -1.74 -7.36
C LYS A 322 -23.33 -0.63 -7.88
N VAL A 323 -24.64 -0.89 -7.91
CA VAL A 323 -25.65 0.10 -8.33
C VAL A 323 -25.72 1.27 -7.35
N THR A 324 -25.78 0.99 -6.05
CA THR A 324 -25.82 2.01 -5.00
C THR A 324 -24.60 2.92 -5.07
N VAL A 325 -23.40 2.34 -5.21
CA VAL A 325 -22.13 3.07 -5.36
C VAL A 325 -22.15 4.01 -6.57
N LYS A 326 -22.64 3.55 -7.71
CA LYS A 326 -22.75 4.39 -8.92
C LYS A 326 -23.67 5.57 -8.68
N SER A 327 -24.84 5.34 -8.09
CA SER A 327 -25.82 6.37 -7.72
C SER A 327 -25.23 7.40 -6.74
N LEU A 328 -24.45 6.96 -5.75
CA LEU A 328 -23.80 7.85 -4.78
C LEU A 328 -22.75 8.75 -5.43
N LYS A 329 -21.94 8.24 -6.36
CA LYS A 329 -20.98 9.05 -7.13
C LYS A 329 -21.67 10.15 -7.94
N GLU A 330 -22.80 9.82 -8.56
CA GLU A 330 -23.58 10.77 -9.36
C GLU A 330 -24.25 11.84 -8.48
N ARG A 331 -24.70 11.46 -7.28
CA ARG A 331 -25.38 12.36 -6.34
C ARG A 331 -24.41 13.30 -5.60
N TYR A 332 -23.25 12.80 -5.19
CA TYR A 332 -22.26 13.53 -4.38
C TYR A 332 -21.04 13.91 -5.23
N THR A 333 -21.22 14.80 -6.20
CA THR A 333 -20.19 15.17 -7.19
C THR A 333 -18.95 15.85 -6.59
N GLN A 334 -19.05 16.40 -5.38
CA GLN A 334 -17.93 16.98 -4.63
C GLN A 334 -17.19 15.96 -3.76
N ALA A 335 -17.69 14.73 -3.64
CA ALA A 335 -17.03 13.69 -2.89
C ALA A 335 -16.13 12.85 -3.80
N LYS A 336 -15.00 12.40 -3.25
CA LYS A 336 -14.16 11.38 -3.85
C LYS A 336 -14.57 10.02 -3.32
N PHE A 337 -14.71 9.06 -4.23
CA PHE A 337 -15.01 7.70 -3.85
C PHE A 337 -13.99 6.72 -4.42
N GLY A 338 -13.27 6.05 -3.54
CA GLY A 338 -12.46 4.86 -3.81
C GLY A 338 -13.28 3.60 -3.58
N PHE A 339 -13.09 2.60 -4.44
CA PHE A 339 -13.70 1.28 -4.29
C PHE A 339 -12.60 0.25 -4.47
N ASN A 340 -12.43 -0.60 -3.45
CA ASN A 340 -11.50 -1.71 -3.52
C ASN A 340 -12.21 -3.01 -3.93
N PHE A 341 -13.23 -2.90 -4.79
CA PHE A 341 -13.98 -4.03 -5.34
C PHE A 341 -13.90 -4.04 -6.88
N ASP A 342 -12.98 -4.84 -7.42
CA ASP A 342 -12.98 -5.31 -8.82
C ASP A 342 -12.11 -6.57 -9.00
N LEU A 343 -12.23 -7.53 -8.09
CA LEU A 343 -11.55 -8.84 -8.19
C LEU A 343 -12.36 -9.90 -8.95
N ARG A 344 -13.58 -9.57 -9.43
CA ARG A 344 -14.53 -10.57 -9.98
C ARG A 344 -14.78 -10.48 -11.48
N GLU A 345 -14.54 -9.32 -12.11
CA GLU A 345 -14.57 -9.22 -13.57
C GLU A 345 -13.15 -9.35 -14.11
N ALA A 346 -12.82 -10.55 -14.58
CA ALA A 346 -11.49 -10.91 -15.04
C ALA A 346 -10.97 -10.07 -16.24
N THR A 347 -11.81 -9.19 -16.79
CA THR A 347 -11.52 -8.40 -17.98
C THR A 347 -10.94 -7.02 -17.68
N GLU A 348 -11.28 -6.36 -16.56
CA GLU A 348 -10.81 -4.99 -16.28
C GLU A 348 -10.41 -4.77 -14.81
N THR A 349 -9.13 -4.40 -14.63
CA THR A 349 -8.63 -3.42 -13.64
C THR A 349 -8.74 -3.67 -12.11
N LYS A 350 -7.83 -4.50 -11.56
CA LYS A 350 -6.88 -4.21 -10.43
C LYS A 350 -6.55 -5.50 -9.69
N GLY A 351 -5.27 -5.87 -9.61
CA GLY A 351 -4.85 -6.92 -8.69
C GLY A 351 -4.02 -6.35 -7.54
N CYS A 352 -3.64 -7.25 -6.63
CA CYS A 352 -2.89 -6.96 -5.43
C CYS A 352 -1.53 -6.34 -5.79
N MET A 353 -1.28 -5.14 -5.27
CA MET A 353 -0.02 -4.42 -5.49
C MET A 353 1.03 -4.76 -4.41
N GLU A 354 0.68 -5.57 -3.41
CA GLU A 354 1.60 -5.87 -2.30
C GLU A 354 2.65 -6.89 -2.73
N GLY A 355 3.90 -6.50 -2.48
CA GLY A 355 5.11 -7.11 -3.03
C GLY A 355 5.57 -6.52 -4.37
N LEU A 356 4.68 -5.82 -5.10
CA LEU A 356 5.01 -5.12 -6.34
C LEU A 356 5.30 -3.63 -6.10
N LYS A 357 4.52 -2.98 -5.25
CA LYS A 357 4.63 -1.55 -4.92
C LYS A 357 4.55 -1.24 -3.44
N GLY A 358 4.08 -2.19 -2.63
CA GLY A 358 3.97 -2.05 -1.19
C GLY A 358 4.63 -3.20 -0.45
N ILE A 359 5.04 -2.94 0.78
CA ILE A 359 5.51 -3.97 1.72
C ILE A 359 4.73 -3.84 3.04
N THR A 360 4.38 -4.98 3.64
CA THR A 360 3.72 -4.99 4.95
C THR A 360 4.70 -5.38 6.04
N VAL A 361 4.79 -4.59 7.09
CA VAL A 361 5.63 -4.82 8.28
C VAL A 361 4.73 -5.20 9.44
N GLN A 362 4.97 -6.37 10.03
CA GLN A 362 4.28 -6.85 11.24
C GLN A 362 4.85 -6.18 12.51
N PRO A 363 4.15 -6.22 13.66
CA PRO A 363 4.59 -5.52 14.87
C PRO A 363 5.98 -5.95 15.37
N ASN A 364 6.37 -7.19 15.08
CA ASN A 364 7.65 -7.77 15.44
C ASN A 364 8.77 -7.51 14.43
N GLY A 365 8.53 -6.76 13.35
CA GLY A 365 9.51 -6.46 12.31
C GLY A 365 9.52 -7.43 11.12
N LEU A 366 8.73 -8.51 11.15
CA LEU A 366 8.61 -9.41 10.00
C LEU A 366 7.95 -8.71 8.81
N CYS A 367 8.61 -8.77 7.66
CA CYS A 367 8.10 -8.26 6.40
C CYS A 367 7.33 -9.36 5.65
N VAL A 368 6.07 -9.10 5.31
CA VAL A 368 5.17 -10.06 4.68
C VAL A 368 4.49 -9.54 3.42
N LYS A 369 4.04 -10.45 2.55
CA LYS A 369 3.29 -10.13 1.32
C LYS A 369 1.89 -9.64 1.60
N CYS A 370 1.24 -10.25 2.57
CA CYS A 370 -0.14 -9.97 2.87
C CYS A 370 -0.41 -10.23 4.35
N GLU A 371 -1.01 -9.27 5.03
CA GLU A 371 -1.45 -9.40 6.42
C GLU A 371 -2.66 -10.33 6.62
N HIS A 372 -3.38 -10.67 5.54
CA HIS A 372 -4.46 -11.65 5.59
C HIS A 372 -3.96 -13.10 5.49
N ILE A 373 -2.66 -13.31 5.38
CA ILE A 373 -1.99 -14.62 5.45
C ILE A 373 -1.05 -14.58 6.67
N PRO A 374 -1.06 -15.58 7.55
CA PRO A 374 -0.09 -15.64 8.64
C PRO A 374 1.36 -15.63 8.12
N PRO A 375 2.32 -15.12 8.91
CA PRO A 375 3.74 -15.26 8.60
C PRO A 375 4.14 -16.72 8.34
N GLY A 376 5.04 -16.95 7.40
CA GLY A 376 5.48 -18.30 7.01
C GLY A 376 6.27 -18.33 5.70
N PRO A 377 6.73 -19.52 5.26
CA PRO A 377 7.66 -19.67 4.13
C PRO A 377 7.21 -19.00 2.82
N HIS A 378 5.91 -18.92 2.57
CA HIS A 378 5.33 -18.37 1.34
C HIS A 378 4.64 -17.01 1.53
N ASN A 379 4.89 -16.35 2.65
CA ASN A 379 4.34 -15.02 2.93
C ASN A 379 5.37 -14.06 3.54
N THR A 380 6.40 -14.57 4.22
CA THR A 380 7.43 -13.76 4.89
C THR A 380 8.69 -13.67 4.05
N PHE A 381 9.10 -12.45 3.69
CA PHE A 381 10.28 -12.22 2.85
C PHE A 381 11.54 -11.86 3.64
N GLY A 382 11.41 -11.32 4.86
CA GLY A 382 12.55 -10.90 5.66
C GLY A 382 12.12 -10.35 7.02
N ASP A 383 13.10 -9.85 7.78
CA ASP A 383 12.92 -9.31 9.13
C ASP A 383 13.74 -8.01 9.28
N LEU A 384 13.08 -6.92 9.65
CA LEU A 384 13.73 -5.62 9.89
C LEU A 384 14.61 -5.59 11.14
N ASN A 385 14.58 -6.61 11.99
CA ASN A 385 15.56 -6.77 13.06
C ASN A 385 16.92 -7.27 12.54
N GLU A 386 16.93 -7.91 11.36
CA GLU A 386 18.12 -8.57 10.80
C GLU A 386 18.69 -7.87 9.57
N SER A 387 17.85 -7.14 8.82
CA SER A 387 18.23 -6.54 7.54
C SER A 387 17.57 -5.19 7.32
N GLY A 388 18.18 -4.34 6.48
CA GLY A 388 17.58 -3.07 6.07
C GLY A 388 16.36 -3.28 5.18
N LEU A 389 15.48 -2.28 5.12
CA LEU A 389 14.25 -2.36 4.33
C LEU A 389 14.51 -2.71 2.84
N LEU A 390 15.56 -2.12 2.27
CA LEU A 390 15.92 -2.32 0.87
C LEU A 390 16.45 -3.72 0.60
N ASP A 391 17.29 -4.25 1.48
CA ASP A 391 17.84 -5.60 1.35
C ASP A 391 16.72 -6.64 1.33
N ILE A 392 15.73 -6.47 2.22
CA ILE A 392 14.53 -7.29 2.23
C ILE A 392 13.77 -7.15 0.91
N TRP A 393 13.57 -5.92 0.44
CA TRP A 393 12.89 -5.66 -0.82
C TRP A 393 13.60 -6.32 -1.99
N ILE A 394 14.90 -6.14 -2.20
CA ILE A 394 15.59 -6.68 -3.39
C ILE A 394 15.98 -8.16 -3.26
N SER A 395 15.72 -8.80 -2.12
CA SER A 395 16.06 -10.20 -1.85
C SER A 395 15.45 -11.19 -2.84
N GLU A 396 16.15 -12.30 -3.10
CA GLU A 396 15.63 -13.40 -3.93
C GLU A 396 14.36 -14.02 -3.33
N LYS A 397 14.26 -14.08 -2.01
CA LYS A 397 13.07 -14.59 -1.31
C LYS A 397 11.84 -13.73 -1.60
N MET A 398 12.00 -12.40 -1.56
CA MET A 398 10.95 -11.46 -1.94
C MET A 398 10.51 -11.67 -3.40
N LYS A 399 11.47 -11.76 -4.32
CA LYS A 399 11.19 -12.01 -5.75
C LYS A 399 10.47 -13.33 -5.97
N GLU A 400 10.87 -14.42 -5.30
CA GLU A 400 10.25 -15.74 -5.45
C GLU A 400 8.79 -15.75 -4.96
N ILE A 401 8.49 -15.10 -3.83
CA ILE A 401 7.13 -15.08 -3.28
C ILE A 401 6.20 -14.18 -4.11
N VAL A 402 6.70 -13.07 -4.64
CA VAL A 402 5.90 -12.09 -5.41
C VAL A 402 5.78 -12.48 -6.88
N ILE A 403 6.85 -12.98 -7.48
CA ILE A 403 6.95 -13.38 -8.90
C ILE A 403 7.29 -14.89 -8.94
N PRO A 404 6.36 -15.76 -8.54
CA PRO A 404 6.65 -17.18 -8.39
C PRO A 404 6.89 -17.84 -9.74
N SER A 405 7.95 -18.65 -9.81
CA SER A 405 8.24 -19.45 -10.99
C SER A 405 7.06 -20.36 -11.32
N ARG A 406 6.72 -20.43 -12.62
CA ARG A 406 5.64 -21.30 -13.13
C ARG A 406 5.80 -22.77 -12.71
N LYS A 407 7.03 -23.24 -12.42
CA LYS A 407 7.29 -24.60 -11.93
C LYS A 407 6.52 -24.95 -10.66
N PHE A 408 6.30 -23.97 -9.76
CA PHE A 408 5.59 -24.17 -8.50
C PHE A 408 4.10 -24.44 -8.68
N PHE A 409 3.56 -24.18 -9.87
CA PHE A 409 2.15 -24.39 -10.21
C PHE A 409 1.87 -25.74 -10.85
N LYS A 410 2.87 -26.63 -10.94
CA LYS A 410 2.72 -27.97 -11.53
C LYS A 410 1.55 -28.72 -10.86
N GLY A 411 0.66 -29.28 -11.68
CA GLY A 411 -0.57 -29.91 -11.21
C GLY A 411 -1.79 -28.99 -11.16
N THR A 412 -1.64 -27.71 -11.47
CA THR A 412 -2.75 -26.74 -11.54
C THR A 412 -2.95 -26.21 -12.96
N SER A 413 -4.10 -25.58 -13.23
CA SER A 413 -4.39 -24.98 -14.55
C SER A 413 -3.41 -23.85 -14.88
N CYS A 414 -2.87 -23.18 -13.86
CA CYS A 414 -1.89 -22.11 -14.02
C CYS A 414 -0.59 -22.60 -14.69
N TYR A 415 -0.21 -23.88 -14.56
CA TYR A 415 1.04 -24.40 -15.13
C TYR A 415 1.10 -24.28 -16.67
N LYS A 416 -0.04 -24.46 -17.34
CA LYS A 416 -0.14 -24.40 -18.81
C LYS A 416 -0.92 -23.17 -19.29
N CYS A 417 -1.26 -22.24 -18.41
CA CYS A 417 -2.11 -21.11 -18.74
C CYS A 417 -1.35 -20.03 -19.50
N ASP A 418 -1.85 -19.62 -20.66
CA ASP A 418 -1.27 -18.54 -21.46
C ASP A 418 -1.37 -17.17 -20.76
N LEU A 419 -2.37 -16.99 -19.89
CA LEU A 419 -2.53 -15.77 -19.09
C LEU A 419 -1.66 -15.73 -17.83
N PHE A 420 -0.84 -16.76 -17.55
CA PHE A 420 -0.09 -16.87 -16.29
C PHE A 420 0.76 -15.63 -15.98
N ARG A 421 1.48 -15.12 -16.99
CA ARG A 421 2.33 -13.92 -16.83
C ARG A 421 1.48 -12.70 -16.50
N ASN A 422 0.42 -12.47 -17.26
CA ASN A 422 -0.49 -11.34 -17.03
C ASN A 422 -1.14 -11.44 -15.63
N CYS A 423 -1.56 -12.62 -15.22
CA CYS A 423 -2.24 -12.83 -13.94
C CYS A 423 -1.30 -12.63 -12.73
N ASN A 424 -0.14 -13.31 -12.71
CA ASN A 424 0.73 -13.30 -11.54
C ASN A 424 1.68 -12.10 -11.52
N TYR A 425 2.17 -11.63 -12.67
CA TYR A 425 3.27 -10.64 -12.69
C TYR A 425 2.79 -9.23 -13.05
N VAL A 426 1.68 -9.10 -13.79
CA VAL A 426 1.17 -7.79 -14.24
C VAL A 426 -0.02 -7.35 -13.39
N ARG A 427 -1.01 -8.22 -13.23
CA ARG A 427 -2.22 -7.92 -12.46
C ARG A 427 -1.97 -8.03 -10.97
N GLY A 428 -1.28 -9.09 -10.52
CA GLY A 428 -1.08 -9.38 -9.11
C GLY A 428 -2.26 -10.15 -8.55
N ARG A 429 -2.30 -11.46 -8.80
CA ARG A 429 -3.36 -12.36 -8.33
C ARG A 429 -3.47 -12.36 -6.80
N CYS A 430 -4.68 -12.51 -6.26
CA CYS A 430 -4.87 -12.67 -4.82
C CYS A 430 -4.33 -14.03 -4.35
N THR A 431 -3.38 -14.01 -3.42
CA THR A 431 -2.79 -15.22 -2.82
C THR A 431 -3.63 -15.75 -1.66
N VAL A 432 -4.48 -14.90 -1.06
CA VAL A 432 -5.35 -15.25 0.08
C VAL A 432 -6.41 -16.26 -0.32
N THR A 433 -7.12 -16.00 -1.43
CA THR A 433 -8.19 -16.87 -1.91
C THR A 433 -7.65 -18.25 -2.31
N ALA A 434 -6.50 -18.27 -2.98
CA ALA A 434 -5.83 -19.51 -3.36
C ALA A 434 -5.34 -20.31 -2.16
N LYS A 435 -4.65 -19.68 -1.21
CA LYS A 435 -4.17 -20.34 0.00
C LYS A 435 -5.32 -20.85 0.86
N GLY A 436 -6.38 -20.05 1.02
CA GLY A 436 -7.56 -20.43 1.80
C GLY A 436 -8.33 -21.61 1.21
N LYS A 437 -8.46 -21.69 -0.12
CA LYS A 437 -9.19 -22.79 -0.77
C LYS A 437 -8.35 -24.04 -0.99
N PHE A 438 -7.10 -23.89 -1.44
CA PHE A 438 -6.28 -25.00 -1.92
C PHE A 438 -5.10 -25.33 -0.99
N GLY A 439 -4.96 -24.63 0.14
CA GLY A 439 -3.85 -24.84 1.08
C GLY A 439 -2.49 -24.34 0.58
N THR A 440 -2.40 -23.75 -0.63
CA THR A 440 -1.16 -23.21 -1.21
C THR A 440 -1.40 -21.89 -1.94
N ILE A 441 -0.41 -21.00 -1.93
CA ILE A 441 -0.45 -19.78 -2.75
C ILE A 441 -0.24 -20.09 -4.25
N HIS A 442 0.30 -21.26 -4.59
CA HIS A 442 0.62 -21.69 -5.96
C HIS A 442 -0.54 -22.42 -6.67
N ALA A 443 -1.77 -21.96 -6.43
CA ALA A 443 -2.99 -22.46 -7.07
C ALA A 443 -3.72 -21.33 -7.83
N PRO A 444 -4.72 -21.60 -8.67
CA PRO A 444 -5.52 -20.56 -9.30
C PRO A 444 -6.23 -19.67 -8.26
N ASP A 445 -6.60 -18.45 -8.66
CA ASP A 445 -7.53 -17.64 -7.87
C ASP A 445 -8.90 -18.35 -7.79
N LEU A 446 -9.63 -18.15 -6.69
CA LEU A 446 -11.00 -18.61 -6.56
C LEU A 446 -11.90 -18.07 -7.67
N TYR A 447 -11.62 -16.88 -8.21
CA TYR A 447 -12.44 -16.23 -9.24
C TYR A 447 -11.85 -16.39 -10.67
N CYS A 448 -10.97 -17.36 -10.88
CA CYS A 448 -10.34 -17.57 -12.18
C CYS A 448 -11.36 -18.04 -13.25
N PRO A 449 -11.64 -17.28 -14.32
CA PRO A 449 -12.67 -17.65 -15.31
C PRO A 449 -12.30 -18.90 -16.13
N ILE A 450 -11.01 -19.27 -16.15
CA ILE A 450 -10.44 -20.38 -16.94
C ILE A 450 -10.08 -21.57 -16.03
N GLY A 451 -10.32 -21.47 -14.72
CA GLY A 451 -10.03 -22.57 -13.81
C GLY A 451 -10.93 -23.78 -14.11
N GLU A 452 -10.42 -24.79 -14.82
CA GLU A 452 -11.13 -26.08 -15.00
C GLU A 452 -11.56 -26.72 -13.65
N PHE A 453 -10.88 -26.33 -12.58
CA PHE A 453 -11.09 -26.70 -11.17
C PHE A 453 -12.31 -26.06 -10.49
N HIS A 454 -13.11 -25.26 -11.19
CA HIS A 454 -14.37 -24.74 -10.68
C HIS A 454 -15.48 -25.81 -10.54
N LYS A 455 -15.33 -26.97 -11.21
CA LYS A 455 -16.41 -27.98 -11.32
C LYS A 455 -16.25 -29.20 -10.41
N SER A 456 -15.07 -29.48 -9.86
CA SER A 456 -14.86 -30.63 -8.97
C SER A 456 -14.37 -30.15 -7.61
N ASN A 457 -15.22 -30.31 -6.57
CA ASN A 457 -14.87 -30.05 -5.16
C ASN A 457 -13.84 -31.03 -4.59
N GLU A 458 -13.24 -31.89 -5.42
CA GLU A 458 -12.20 -32.85 -5.05
C GLU A 458 -10.92 -32.47 -5.79
N ILE A 459 -9.91 -32.03 -5.05
CA ILE A 459 -8.55 -32.00 -5.56
C ILE A 459 -7.64 -32.53 -4.47
N ASP A 460 -6.94 -33.61 -4.81
CA ASP A 460 -5.78 -34.10 -4.08
C ASP A 460 -4.58 -33.23 -4.47
N VAL A 461 -4.43 -32.09 -3.81
CA VAL A 461 -3.25 -31.23 -3.97
C VAL A 461 -2.13 -31.87 -3.15
N HIS A 462 -1.30 -32.70 -3.78
CA HIS A 462 -0.05 -33.11 -3.16
C HIS A 462 0.76 -31.84 -2.85
N VAL A 463 0.85 -31.51 -1.57
CA VAL A 463 1.72 -30.46 -1.05
C VAL A 463 3.15 -30.86 -1.42
N ILE A 464 3.69 -30.26 -2.48
CA ILE A 464 5.13 -30.35 -2.74
C ILE A 464 5.78 -29.43 -1.70
N ASN A 465 6.06 -29.99 -0.53
CA ASN A 465 7.03 -29.41 0.39
C ASN A 465 8.40 -29.54 -0.30
N ALA A 466 8.88 -28.46 -0.89
CA ALA A 466 10.27 -28.30 -1.29
C ALA A 466 10.91 -27.29 -0.33
#